data_AF-K9SST1-F1
#
_entry.id   AF-K9SST1-F1
#
_cell.length_a   1.000
_cell.length_b   1.000
_cell.length_c   1.000
_cell.angle_alpha   90.00
_cell.angle_beta   90.00
_cell.angle_gamma   90.00
#
_symmetry.space_group_name_H-M   'P 1'
#
loop_
_entity.id
_entity.type
_entity.pdbx_description
1 polymer ?
#
loop_
_entity_poly.entity_id
_entity_poly.type
_entity_poly.pdbx_seq_one_letter_code
_entity_poly.pdbx_strand_id
1 'polypeptide(L)'
;MMKCKLCLSYHPKLVKAHIIPQSFYNRSANSPWGIHEERSPYRVIRVDKGILTSKRSLKGIYDPTIVCSECEKKFDQFDKHGYEVLSKSFLNKIIQYDLLTNQPLYLIEDVDFYKLKLFFLSMLWRAHVSSQPLFSSVDLGTHEPILRSYRACFISIMSKMYDA
;
A
#
# COMPACT_ATOMS: atom_id res chain seq x y z
N MET A 1 -13.38 -14.56 19.45
CA MET A 1 -13.45 -14.46 17.97
C MET A 1 -13.43 -13.00 17.56
N MET A 2 -12.77 -12.66 16.45
CA MET A 2 -12.62 -11.29 15.93
C MET A 2 -13.25 -11.19 14.54
N LYS A 3 -13.96 -10.10 14.25
CA LYS A 3 -14.59 -9.91 12.93
C LYS A 3 -13.59 -9.28 11.96
N CYS A 4 -13.37 -9.91 10.81
CA CYS A 4 -12.58 -9.31 9.74
C CYS A 4 -13.39 -8.20 9.06
N LYS A 5 -12.81 -7.02 8.88
CA LYS A 5 -13.48 -5.86 8.26
C LYS A 5 -13.66 -6.02 6.74
N LEU A 6 -12.88 -6.90 6.09
CA LEU A 6 -12.99 -7.19 4.66
C LEU A 6 -14.08 -8.24 4.35
N CYS A 7 -13.95 -9.46 4.87
CA CYS A 7 -14.91 -10.54 4.57
C CYS A 7 -16.15 -10.53 5.47
N LEU A 8 -16.14 -9.75 6.56
CA LEU A 8 -17.20 -9.65 7.56
C LEU A 8 -17.46 -10.93 8.37
N SER A 9 -16.66 -11.98 8.17
CA SER A 9 -16.71 -13.22 8.93
C SER A 9 -15.91 -13.13 10.24
N TYR A 10 -16.28 -13.97 11.21
CA TYR A 10 -15.55 -14.10 12.47
C TYR A 10 -14.43 -15.13 12.36
N HIS A 11 -13.24 -14.79 12.84
CA HIS A 11 -12.06 -15.64 12.85
C HIS A 11 -11.49 -15.77 14.28
N PRO A 12 -10.74 -16.85 14.58
CA PRO A 12 -10.06 -17.00 15.87
C PRO A 12 -9.04 -15.88 16.13
N LYS A 13 -8.34 -15.46 15.07
CA LYS A 13 -7.34 -14.39 15.09
C LYS A 13 -7.35 -13.60 13.79
N LEU A 14 -6.94 -12.34 13.87
CA LEU A 14 -6.61 -11.49 12.73
C LEU A 14 -5.08 -11.35 12.61
N VAL A 15 -4.61 -10.85 11.48
CA VAL A 15 -3.18 -10.68 11.20
C VAL A 15 -2.73 -9.24 11.42
N LYS A 16 -1.42 -9.05 11.64
CA LYS A 16 -0.78 -7.73 11.65
C LYS A 16 -0.72 -7.18 10.22
N ALA A 17 -1.82 -6.61 9.77
CA ALA A 17 -1.95 -6.09 8.43
C ALA A 17 -1.23 -4.75 8.30
N HIS A 18 -0.27 -4.66 7.40
CA HIS A 18 0.44 -3.42 7.16
C HIS A 18 -0.41 -2.49 6.31
N ILE A 19 -0.57 -1.23 6.73
CA ILE A 19 -1.38 -0.26 5.96
C ILE A 19 -0.67 0.11 4.67
N ILE A 20 0.60 0.51 4.80
CA ILE A 20 1.58 0.59 3.71
C ILE A 20 2.40 -0.71 3.76
N PRO A 21 2.58 -1.47 2.68
CA PRO A 21 3.19 -2.80 2.77
C PRO A 21 4.60 -2.78 3.37
N GLN A 22 4.94 -3.86 4.09
CA GLN A 22 6.21 -3.97 4.81
C GLN A 22 7.45 -3.79 3.89
N SER A 23 7.34 -4.17 2.62
CA SER A 23 8.39 -4.03 1.61
C SER A 23 8.87 -2.58 1.44
N PHE A 24 7.98 -1.60 1.57
CA PHE A 24 8.32 -0.18 1.50
C PHE A 24 9.13 0.33 2.70
N TYR A 25 9.13 -0.41 3.81
CA TYR A 25 9.95 -0.08 4.97
C TYR A 25 11.33 -0.76 4.93
N ASN A 26 11.49 -1.86 4.19
CA ASN A 26 12.77 -2.55 4.15
C ASN A 26 13.75 -1.86 3.17
N ARG A 27 14.52 -0.87 3.65
CA ARG A 27 15.62 -0.28 2.88
C ARG A 27 16.83 -1.20 2.95
N SER A 28 17.06 -1.95 1.87
CA SER A 28 18.35 -2.59 1.60
C SER A 28 19.43 -1.50 1.41
N ALA A 29 20.69 -1.82 1.71
CA ALA A 29 21.85 -0.97 1.47
C ALA A 29 21.97 -0.51 -0.01
N ASN A 30 21.27 -1.18 -0.94
CA ASN A 30 21.18 -0.82 -2.36
C ASN A 30 19.94 0.02 -2.71
N SER A 31 19.27 0.62 -1.72
CA SER A 31 18.15 1.52 -1.96
C SER A 31 18.63 2.80 -2.69
N PRO A 32 17.99 3.23 -3.80
CA PRO A 32 18.30 4.50 -4.50
C PRO A 32 18.29 5.72 -3.58
N TRP A 33 17.54 5.63 -2.48
CA TRP A 33 17.34 6.68 -1.51
C TRP A 33 18.45 6.76 -0.44
N GLY A 34 19.62 6.15 -0.69
CA GLY A 34 20.90 6.51 -0.06
C GLY A 34 20.99 6.36 1.46
N ILE A 35 20.38 5.33 2.06
CA ILE A 35 20.60 5.03 3.49
C ILE A 35 21.54 3.83 3.59
N HIS A 36 22.80 4.13 3.88
CA HIS A 36 23.91 3.18 3.97
C HIS A 36 23.98 2.42 5.31
N GLU A 37 23.02 2.61 6.22
CA GLU A 37 22.99 1.90 7.52
C GLU A 37 21.89 0.84 7.58
N GLU A 38 22.28 -0.35 8.04
CA GLU A 38 21.40 -1.47 8.35
C GLU A 38 20.18 -1.01 9.14
N ARG A 39 18.99 -1.14 8.54
CA ARG A 39 17.70 -1.11 9.24
C ARG A 39 17.53 0.06 10.22
N SER A 40 17.93 1.27 9.86
CA SER A 40 17.63 2.44 10.66
C SER A 40 16.11 2.57 10.83
N PRO A 41 15.58 2.57 12.07
CA PRO A 41 14.14 2.59 12.31
C PRO A 41 13.51 3.87 11.78
N TYR A 42 12.38 3.74 11.09
CA TYR A 42 11.57 4.90 10.70
C TYR A 42 11.14 5.64 11.96
N ARG A 43 11.27 6.97 11.92
CA ARG A 43 10.64 7.82 12.91
C ARG A 43 9.26 8.20 12.38
N VAL A 44 8.21 7.59 12.94
CA VAL A 44 6.84 8.04 12.72
C VAL A 44 6.69 9.31 13.54
N ILE A 45 6.60 10.46 12.86
CA ILE A 45 6.39 11.76 13.49
C ILE A 45 4.92 12.11 13.30
N ARG A 46 4.24 12.41 14.41
CA ARG A 46 2.90 12.98 14.41
C ARG A 46 2.97 14.36 15.02
N VAL A 47 2.37 15.32 14.32
CA VAL A 47 2.16 16.68 14.81
C VAL A 47 0.68 16.81 15.12
N ASP A 48 0.33 17.00 16.39
CA ASP A 48 -1.06 17.20 16.81
C ASP A 48 -1.14 18.45 17.69
N LYS A 49 -1.88 19.46 17.23
CA LYS A 49 -2.03 20.77 17.92
C LYS A 49 -0.69 21.38 18.36
N GLY A 50 0.36 21.26 17.53
CA GLY A 50 1.70 21.77 17.82
C GLY A 50 2.58 20.83 18.68
N ILE A 51 2.05 19.70 19.16
CA ILE A 51 2.82 18.70 19.91
C ILE A 51 3.42 17.70 18.94
N LEU A 52 4.75 17.60 18.95
CA LEU A 52 5.51 16.59 18.20
C LEU A 52 5.61 15.31 19.02
N THR A 53 4.98 14.24 18.53
CA THR A 53 5.18 12.88 19.06
C THR A 53 5.94 12.06 18.04
N SER A 54 6.90 11.25 18.50
CA SER A 54 7.70 10.42 17.60
C SER A 54 7.87 9.00 18.12
N LYS A 55 7.66 8.02 17.25
CA LYS A 55 7.86 6.60 17.56
C LYS A 55 8.79 5.96 16.54
N ARG A 56 9.77 5.20 17.01
CA ARG A 56 10.63 4.37 16.16
C ARG A 56 9.87 3.12 15.72
N SER A 57 9.86 2.82 14.43
CA SER A 57 9.35 1.56 13.89
C SER A 57 10.28 1.00 12.82
N LEU A 58 10.73 -0.24 13.02
CA LEU A 58 11.56 -0.96 12.05
C LEU A 58 10.74 -1.59 10.92
N LYS A 59 9.46 -1.91 11.17
CA LYS A 59 8.59 -2.64 10.24
C LYS A 59 7.44 -1.79 9.72
N GLY A 60 7.44 -0.50 10.03
CA GLY A 60 6.34 0.41 9.66
C GLY A 60 5.12 0.28 10.57
N ILE A 61 3.95 0.63 10.03
CA ILE A 61 2.70 0.70 10.79
C ILE A 61 1.77 -0.42 10.32
N TYR A 62 1.31 -1.22 11.28
CA TYR A 62 0.39 -2.32 11.06
C TYR A 62 -0.78 -2.24 12.04
N ASP A 63 -1.91 -2.83 11.66
CA ASP A 63 -3.11 -2.93 12.47
C ASP A 63 -3.54 -4.39 12.61
N PRO A 64 -3.50 -4.98 13.82
CA PRO A 64 -3.90 -6.36 14.06
C PRO A 64 -5.42 -6.57 14.12
N THR A 65 -6.24 -5.55 13.83
CA THR A 65 -7.70 -5.58 14.05
C THR A 65 -8.54 -5.54 12.76
N ILE A 66 -7.90 -5.46 11.58
CA ILE A 66 -8.63 -5.16 10.33
C ILE A 66 -8.92 -6.38 9.45
N VAL A 67 -7.98 -7.32 9.29
CA VAL A 67 -8.16 -8.45 8.34
C VAL A 67 -7.66 -9.79 8.84
N CYS A 68 -8.28 -10.87 8.33
CA CYS A 68 -7.81 -12.25 8.55
C CYS A 68 -6.72 -12.63 7.53
N SER A 69 -6.04 -13.75 7.76
CA SER A 69 -4.94 -14.21 6.91
C SER A 69 -5.35 -14.47 5.45
N GLU A 70 -6.56 -14.95 5.22
CA GLU A 70 -7.06 -15.20 3.86
C GLU A 70 -7.34 -13.91 3.10
N CYS A 71 -7.81 -12.88 3.82
CA CYS A 71 -8.05 -11.56 3.22
C CYS A 71 -6.74 -10.83 2.96
N GLU A 72 -5.75 -10.92 3.86
CA GLU A 72 -4.43 -10.31 3.67
C GLU A 72 -3.74 -10.83 2.40
N LYS A 73 -3.77 -12.15 2.17
CA LYS A 73 -3.17 -12.79 0.98
C LYS A 73 -3.72 -12.26 -0.35
N LYS A 74 -4.92 -11.68 -0.37
CA LYS A 74 -5.49 -11.09 -1.59
C LYS A 74 -4.74 -9.85 -2.03
N PHE A 75 -4.08 -9.16 -1.10
CA PHE A 75 -3.31 -7.95 -1.39
C PHE A 75 -1.91 -8.25 -1.91
N ASP A 76 -1.34 -9.43 -1.61
CA ASP A 76 0.05 -9.78 -1.90
C ASP A 76 0.49 -9.48 -3.33
N GLN A 77 -0.33 -9.85 -4.32
CA GLN A 77 0.00 -9.62 -5.73
C GLN A 77 0.05 -8.13 -6.12
N PHE A 78 -0.81 -7.30 -5.51
CA PHE A 78 -0.86 -5.86 -5.77
C PHE A 78 0.23 -5.16 -4.99
N ASP A 79 0.42 -5.52 -3.72
CA ASP A 79 1.50 -5.00 -2.87
C ASP A 79 2.88 -5.30 -3.47
N LYS A 80 3.07 -6.50 -4.03
CA LYS A 80 4.28 -6.87 -4.78
C LYS A 80 4.46 -5.99 -6.02
N HIS A 81 3.44 -5.87 -6.86
CA HIS A 81 3.53 -5.08 -8.09
C HIS A 81 3.75 -3.58 -7.79
N GLY A 82 3.02 -3.03 -6.84
CA GLY A 82 3.20 -1.65 -6.39
C GLY A 82 4.62 -1.39 -5.87
N TYR A 83 5.21 -2.33 -5.12
CA TYR A 83 6.60 -2.24 -4.71
C TYR A 83 7.59 -2.32 -5.90
N GLU A 84 7.36 -3.22 -6.85
CA GLU A 84 8.19 -3.36 -8.04
C GLU A 84 8.18 -2.09 -8.89
N VAL A 85 7.00 -1.50 -9.11
CA VAL A 85 6.85 -0.25 -9.87
C VAL A 85 7.45 0.94 -9.13
N LEU A 86 7.12 1.11 -7.85
CA LEU A 86 7.45 2.34 -7.12
C LEU A 86 8.84 2.33 -6.47
N SER A 87 9.42 1.14 -6.22
CA SER A 87 10.74 1.02 -5.58
C SER A 87 11.80 0.52 -6.54
N LYS A 88 11.57 -0.60 -7.24
CA LYS A 88 12.59 -1.20 -8.13
C LYS A 88 12.68 -0.48 -9.47
N SER A 89 11.54 -0.18 -10.09
CA SER A 89 11.51 0.46 -11.42
C SER A 89 11.94 1.92 -11.36
N PHE A 90 11.95 2.54 -10.17
CA PHE A 90 12.49 3.89 -9.97
C PHE A 90 14.00 3.96 -10.29
N LEU A 91 14.75 2.86 -10.11
CA LEU A 91 16.17 2.79 -10.47
C LEU A 91 16.42 2.67 -11.98
N ASN A 92 15.47 2.09 -12.71
CA ASN A 92 15.60 1.79 -14.14
C ASN A 92 14.79 2.76 -15.01
N LYS A 93 14.46 3.94 -14.49
CA LYS A 93 13.68 4.92 -15.24
C LYS A 93 14.48 5.43 -16.42
N ILE A 94 13.85 5.44 -17.60
CA ILE A 94 14.37 6.17 -18.74
C ILE A 94 14.04 7.64 -18.51
N ILE A 95 15.08 8.47 -18.43
CA ILE A 95 14.92 9.93 -18.43
C ILE A 95 14.70 10.35 -19.87
N GLN A 96 13.49 10.77 -20.18
CA GLN A 96 13.16 11.48 -21.40
C GLN A 96 13.08 12.97 -21.12
N TYR A 97 12.99 13.80 -22.16
CA TYR A 97 12.80 15.23 -22.02
C TYR A 97 11.54 15.63 -22.77
N ASP A 98 10.70 16.43 -22.12
CA ASP A 98 9.56 17.05 -22.77
C ASP A 98 10.05 17.98 -23.87
N LEU A 99 9.59 17.76 -25.11
CA LEU A 99 10.09 18.48 -26.28
C LEU A 99 9.72 19.97 -26.29
N LEU A 100 8.72 20.40 -25.51
CA LEU A 100 8.22 21.77 -25.47
C LEU A 100 8.84 22.57 -24.31
N THR A 101 9.04 21.91 -23.17
CA THR A 101 9.43 22.55 -21.90
C THR A 101 10.86 22.18 -21.46
N ASN A 102 11.49 21.22 -22.15
CA ASN A 102 12.80 20.66 -21.83
C ASN A 102 12.91 20.15 -20.39
N GLN A 103 11.78 19.73 -19.80
CA GLN A 103 11.74 19.19 -18.44
C GLN A 103 11.99 17.68 -18.45
N PRO A 104 12.70 17.13 -17.45
CA PRO A 104 12.93 15.70 -17.36
C PRO A 104 11.62 14.95 -17.08
N LEU A 105 11.32 13.98 -17.92
CA LEU A 105 10.21 13.03 -17.82
C LEU A 105 10.77 11.67 -17.41
N TYR A 106 10.09 11.02 -16.46
CA TYR A 106 10.45 9.68 -16.04
C TYR A 106 9.47 8.68 -16.64
N LEU A 107 9.93 7.87 -17.59
CA LEU A 107 9.15 6.76 -18.12
C LEU A 107 9.36 5.52 -17.26
N ILE A 108 8.25 4.87 -16.89
CA ILE A 108 8.25 3.56 -16.26
C ILE A 108 7.52 2.62 -17.21
N GLU A 109 8.25 1.69 -17.80
CA GLU A 109 7.72 0.68 -18.71
C GLU A 109 7.19 -0.54 -17.94
N ASP A 110 6.45 -1.42 -18.62
CA ASP A 110 5.94 -2.69 -18.08
C ASP A 110 5.06 -2.58 -16.82
N VAL A 111 4.31 -1.48 -16.70
CA VAL A 111 3.37 -1.26 -15.60
C VAL A 111 2.02 -1.91 -15.90
N ASP A 112 1.63 -2.89 -15.08
CA ASP A 112 0.26 -3.39 -15.06
C ASP A 112 -0.61 -2.38 -14.29
N PHE A 113 -1.25 -1.49 -15.05
CA PHE A 113 -2.07 -0.42 -14.51
C PHE A 113 -3.16 -0.94 -13.56
N TYR A 114 -3.76 -2.10 -13.83
CA TYR A 114 -4.80 -2.66 -12.99
C TYR A 114 -4.23 -3.08 -11.64
N LYS A 115 -3.12 -3.82 -11.62
CA LYS A 115 -2.47 -4.20 -10.37
C LYS A 115 -2.00 -2.98 -9.57
N LEU A 116 -1.48 -1.96 -10.25
CA LEU A 116 -1.04 -0.72 -9.60
C LEU A 116 -2.21 0.07 -9.01
N LYS A 117 -3.32 0.20 -9.75
CA LYS A 117 -4.55 0.82 -9.25
C LYS A 117 -5.08 0.08 -8.01
N LEU A 118 -5.13 -1.25 -8.08
CA LEU A 118 -5.61 -2.10 -7.00
C LEU A 118 -4.71 -2.05 -5.76
N PHE A 119 -3.41 -1.88 -5.95
CA PHE A 119 -2.46 -1.60 -4.87
C PHE A 119 -2.85 -0.32 -4.10
N PHE A 120 -3.04 0.80 -4.80
CA PHE A 120 -3.43 2.05 -4.15
C PHE A 120 -4.79 1.96 -3.46
N LEU A 121 -5.78 1.34 -4.11
CA LEU A 121 -7.11 1.16 -3.51
C LEU A 121 -7.06 0.27 -2.26
N SER A 122 -6.22 -0.78 -2.26
CA SER A 122 -6.05 -1.63 -1.09
C SER A 122 -5.42 -0.89 0.08
N MET A 123 -4.38 -0.06 -0.17
CA MET A 123 -3.78 0.78 0.86
C MET A 123 -4.78 1.80 1.41
N LEU A 124 -5.55 2.45 0.54
CA LEU A 124 -6.54 3.45 0.94
C LEU A 124 -7.65 2.83 1.79
N TRP A 125 -8.16 1.65 1.38
CA TRP A 125 -9.12 0.91 2.17
C TRP A 125 -8.55 0.48 3.53
N ARG A 126 -7.33 -0.08 3.57
CA ARG A 126 -6.65 -0.46 4.82
C ARG A 126 -6.50 0.75 5.75
N ALA A 127 -6.09 1.89 5.22
CA ALA A 127 -5.94 3.13 5.98
C ALA A 127 -7.27 3.59 6.58
N HIS A 128 -8.34 3.59 5.78
CA HIS A 128 -9.68 3.97 6.22
C HIS A 128 -10.21 3.08 7.35
N VAL A 129 -10.05 1.77 7.24
CA VAL A 129 -10.56 0.85 8.27
C VAL A 129 -9.61 0.69 9.47
N SER A 130 -8.44 1.32 9.43
CA SER A 130 -7.45 1.23 10.50
C SER A 130 -7.86 2.04 11.72
N SER A 131 -7.48 1.55 12.89
CA SER A 131 -7.52 2.25 14.18
C SER A 131 -6.23 3.02 14.48
N GLN A 132 -5.22 2.92 13.61
CA GLN A 132 -3.94 3.58 13.81
C GLN A 132 -4.08 5.11 13.69
N PRO A 133 -3.64 5.90 14.69
CA PRO A 133 -3.85 7.34 14.69
C PRO A 133 -3.22 8.09 13.50
N LEU A 134 -2.21 7.51 12.83
CA LEU A 134 -1.63 8.13 11.63
C LEU A 134 -2.66 8.23 10.49
N PHE A 135 -3.61 7.31 10.42
CA PHE A 135 -4.60 7.22 9.34
C PHE A 135 -5.99 7.70 9.78
N SER A 136 -6.10 8.36 10.93
CA SER A 136 -7.40 8.78 11.48
C SER A 136 -8.15 9.82 10.64
N SER A 137 -7.45 10.50 9.73
CA SER A 137 -8.05 11.45 8.78
C SER A 137 -8.49 10.80 7.46
N VAL A 138 -8.21 9.51 7.26
CA VAL A 138 -8.59 8.80 6.03
C VAL A 138 -10.02 8.31 6.15
N ASP A 139 -10.93 9.01 5.51
CA ASP A 139 -12.35 8.64 5.44
C ASP A 139 -12.78 8.40 3.99
N LEU A 140 -13.20 7.17 3.69
CA LEU A 140 -13.75 6.78 2.40
C LEU A 140 -15.24 7.05 2.27
N GLY A 141 -15.94 7.34 3.38
CA GLY A 141 -17.39 7.59 3.40
C GLY A 141 -18.18 6.54 2.61
N THR A 142 -18.97 7.01 1.65
CA THR A 142 -19.83 6.16 0.80
C THR A 142 -19.05 5.22 -0.14
N HIS A 143 -17.75 5.43 -0.31
CA HIS A 143 -16.90 4.59 -1.16
C HIS A 143 -16.35 3.35 -0.44
N GLU A 144 -16.37 3.29 0.90
CA GLU A 144 -15.86 2.12 1.63
C GLU A 144 -16.55 0.81 1.21
N PRO A 145 -17.89 0.73 1.15
CA PRO A 145 -18.56 -0.51 0.78
C PRO A 145 -18.21 -0.94 -0.65
N ILE A 146 -17.96 0.02 -1.54
CA ILE A 146 -17.52 -0.22 -2.92
C ILE A 146 -16.11 -0.82 -2.90
N LEU A 147 -15.17 -0.19 -2.17
CA LEU A 147 -13.78 -0.67 -2.06
C LEU A 147 -13.70 -2.06 -1.40
N ARG A 148 -14.55 -2.33 -0.40
CA ARG A 148 -14.69 -3.66 0.22
C ARG A 148 -15.29 -4.69 -0.72
N SER A 149 -16.28 -4.31 -1.54
CA SER A 149 -17.03 -5.22 -2.43
C SER A 149 -16.29 -5.62 -3.70
N TYR A 150 -15.16 -4.98 -4.00
CA TYR A 150 -14.23 -5.47 -5.04
C TYR A 150 -13.82 -6.95 -4.84
N ARG A 151 -14.14 -7.56 -3.68
CA ARG A 151 -14.32 -9.01 -3.44
C ARG A 151 -14.78 -9.84 -4.66
N ALA A 152 -15.70 -9.36 -5.51
CA ALA A 152 -16.27 -10.14 -6.61
C ALA A 152 -15.60 -9.95 -7.99
N CYS A 153 -14.79 -8.90 -8.14
CA CYS A 153 -14.27 -8.45 -9.43
C CYS A 153 -12.76 -8.55 -9.58
N PHE A 154 -12.06 -9.21 -8.65
CA PHE A 154 -10.63 -9.46 -8.82
C PHE A 154 -10.31 -10.62 -9.78
N ILE A 155 -11.30 -11.47 -10.10
CA ILE A 155 -11.16 -12.60 -11.03
C ILE A 155 -12.19 -12.51 -12.19
N SER A 156 -13.43 -12.08 -11.91
CA SER A 156 -14.51 -12.04 -12.91
C SER A 156 -14.44 -10.90 -13.93
N ILE A 157 -13.87 -9.74 -13.57
CA ILE A 157 -13.60 -8.66 -14.54
C ILE A 157 -12.44 -9.03 -15.45
N MET A 158 -11.46 -9.80 -14.96
CA MET A 158 -10.29 -10.18 -15.73
C MET A 158 -10.62 -11.14 -16.88
N SER A 159 -11.62 -12.01 -16.75
CA SER A 159 -12.06 -12.83 -17.89
C SER A 159 -12.84 -12.03 -18.92
N LYS A 160 -13.57 -10.97 -18.51
CA LYS A 160 -14.42 -10.18 -19.42
C LYS A 160 -13.69 -9.03 -20.12
N MET A 161 -12.52 -8.61 -19.62
CA MET A 161 -11.73 -7.54 -20.22
C MET A 161 -10.62 -8.04 -21.16
N TYR A 162 -10.34 -9.34 -21.19
CA TYR A 162 -9.42 -9.97 -22.15
C TYR A 162 -10.13 -10.55 -23.39
N ASP A 163 -11.47 -10.55 -23.39
CA ASP A 163 -12.31 -10.96 -24.53
C ASP A 163 -12.87 -9.76 -25.32
N ALA A 164 -12.24 -8.57 -25.22
CA ALA A 164 -12.63 -7.35 -25.93
C ALA A 164 -11.44 -6.69 -26.64
#